data_AF-A0A1Z4GJ03-F1
#
_entry.id   AF-A0A1Z4GJ03-F1
#
_cell.length_a   1.000
_cell.length_b   1.000
_cell.length_c   1.000
_cell.angle_alpha   90.00
_cell.angle_beta   90.00
_cell.angle_gamma   90.00
#
_symmetry.space_group_name_H-M   'P 1'
#
loop_
_entity.id
_entity.type
_entity.pdbx_description
1 polymer ?
#
loop_
_entity_poly.entity_id
_entity_poly.type
_entity_poly.pdbx_seq_one_letter_code
_entity_poly.pdbx_strand_id
1 'polypeptide(L)'
;MSEKFEERSFPEEPEKFYPTQHLKVYQTSDAGQLLICECRHCLTPLSIDVVFLTPQNSKPKPKNKPDTQQDDVMKCPNCGRVPIFLEGCAVQSIDQLPSSPWK
;
A
#
# COMPACT_ATOMS: atom_id res chain seq x y z
N MET A 1 21.61 51.60 8.26
CA MET A 1 21.97 50.47 7.39
C MET A 1 20.93 49.41 7.64
N SER A 2 20.07 49.12 6.65
CA SER A 2 18.90 48.26 6.82
C SER A 2 19.29 46.78 6.72
N GLU A 3 18.99 46.02 7.76
CA GLU A 3 19.10 44.56 7.79
C GLU A 3 18.08 43.95 6.82
N LYS A 4 18.56 43.22 5.81
CA LYS A 4 17.74 42.42 4.90
C LYS A 4 17.43 41.10 5.58
N PHE A 5 16.17 40.91 5.98
CA PHE A 5 15.62 39.61 6.35
C PHE A 5 15.38 38.80 5.07
N GLU A 6 16.33 37.92 4.71
CA GLU A 6 16.13 36.92 3.64
C GLU A 6 15.30 35.76 4.21
N GLU A 7 13.99 35.84 4.04
CA GLU A 7 13.08 34.70 4.22
C GLU A 7 13.35 33.69 3.10
N ARG A 8 14.23 32.72 3.37
CA ARG A 8 14.40 31.56 2.49
C ARG A 8 13.18 30.67 2.64
N SER A 9 12.21 30.83 1.74
CA SER A 9 11.16 29.84 1.51
C SER A 9 11.84 28.55 1.02
N PHE A 10 11.98 27.57 1.91
CA PHE A 10 12.32 26.21 1.49
C PHE A 10 11.16 25.71 0.62
N PRO A 11 11.40 25.26 -0.63
CA PRO A 11 10.35 24.57 -1.37
C PRO A 11 10.01 23.30 -0.60
N GLU A 12 8.76 23.22 -0.14
CA GLU A 12 8.14 22.00 0.39
C GLU A 12 8.45 20.86 -0.60
N GLU A 13 9.09 19.78 -0.13
CA GLU A 13 9.43 18.65 -1.00
C GLU A 13 8.16 18.20 -1.73
N PRO A 14 8.18 18.08 -3.06
CA PRO A 14 6.99 17.72 -3.81
C PRO A 14 6.44 16.40 -3.28
N GLU A 15 5.12 16.35 -3.04
CA GLU A 15 4.40 15.11 -2.72
C GLU A 15 4.96 14.00 -3.61
N LYS A 16 5.47 12.92 -2.97
CA LYS A 16 6.12 11.81 -3.68
C LYS A 16 5.21 11.36 -4.82
N PHE A 17 5.61 11.66 -6.05
CA PHE A 17 4.81 11.35 -7.23
C PHE A 17 4.87 9.84 -7.46
N TYR A 18 3.85 9.13 -6.98
CA TYR A 18 3.71 7.70 -7.28
C TYR A 18 3.09 7.57 -8.68
N PRO A 19 3.67 6.75 -9.58
CA PRO A 19 3.06 6.51 -10.89
C PRO A 19 1.63 5.99 -10.72
N THR A 20 0.70 6.56 -11.48
CA THR A 20 -0.71 6.15 -11.48
C THR A 20 -0.81 4.70 -11.93
N GLN A 21 -1.28 3.83 -11.05
CA GLN A 21 -1.44 2.41 -11.32
C GLN A 21 -2.92 2.10 -11.53
N HIS A 22 -3.23 1.29 -12.55
CA HIS A 22 -4.59 0.78 -12.72
C HIS A 22 -4.92 -0.16 -11.56
N LEU A 23 -5.88 0.26 -10.73
CA LEU A 23 -6.40 -0.46 -9.59
C LEU A 23 -7.89 -0.71 -9.82
N LYS A 24 -8.33 -1.97 -9.76
CA LYS A 24 -9.75 -2.30 -9.64
C LYS A 24 -10.02 -2.78 -8.23
N VAL A 25 -11.10 -2.28 -7.64
CA VAL A 25 -11.51 -2.60 -6.27
C VAL A 25 -12.87 -3.26 -6.33
N TYR A 26 -12.98 -4.43 -5.71
CA TYR A 26 -14.23 -5.16 -5.56
C TYR A 26 -14.52 -5.31 -4.07
N GLN A 27 -15.75 -5.00 -3.65
CA GLN A 27 -16.16 -5.23 -2.27
C GLN A 27 -16.52 -6.71 -2.09
N THR A 28 -15.86 -7.38 -1.15
CA THR A 28 -16.12 -8.80 -0.85
C THR A 28 -16.96 -8.98 0.41
N SER A 29 -16.96 -8.01 1.32
CA SER A 29 -17.81 -7.98 2.52
C SER A 29 -17.93 -6.55 3.08
N ASP A 30 -18.57 -6.39 4.24
CA ASP A 30 -18.67 -5.10 4.96
C ASP A 30 -17.29 -4.48 5.23
N ALA A 31 -16.30 -5.30 5.59
CA ALA A 31 -14.94 -4.86 5.90
C ALA A 31 -13.87 -5.37 4.91
N GLY A 32 -14.24 -6.23 3.95
CA GLY A 32 -13.31 -6.88 3.02
C GLY A 32 -13.37 -6.32 1.59
N GLN A 33 -12.20 -6.19 0.97
CA GLN A 33 -12.05 -5.78 -0.41
C GLN A 33 -11.05 -6.69 -1.14
N LEU A 34 -11.29 -6.88 -2.43
CA LEU A 34 -10.37 -7.51 -3.37
C LEU A 34 -9.80 -6.44 -4.29
N LEU A 35 -8.48 -6.34 -4.34
CA LEU A 35 -7.75 -5.40 -5.16
C LEU A 35 -7.09 -6.13 -6.33
N ILE A 36 -7.39 -5.71 -7.56
CA ILE A 36 -6.71 -6.18 -8.77
C ILE A 36 -5.78 -5.06 -9.24
N CYS A 37 -4.47 -5.32 -9.22
CA CYS A 37 -3.44 -4.35 -9.57
C CYS A 37 -2.21 -5.04 -10.16
N GLU A 38 -1.17 -4.27 -10.47
CA GLU A 38 0.13 -4.82 -10.88
C GLU A 38 1.15 -4.63 -9.75
N CYS A 39 2.18 -5.49 -9.70
CA CYS A 39 3.29 -5.24 -8.79
C CYS A 39 4.06 -4.00 -9.25
N ARG A 40 4.30 -3.01 -8.37
CA ARG A 40 5.10 -1.82 -8.69
C ARG A 40 6.54 -2.12 -9.15
N HIS A 41 7.07 -3.30 -8.82
CA HIS A 41 8.46 -3.66 -9.12
C HIS A 41 8.65 -4.51 -10.36
N CYS A 42 7.74 -5.46 -10.62
CA CYS A 42 7.86 -6.41 -11.73
C CYS A 42 6.66 -6.43 -12.68
N LEU A 43 5.70 -5.52 -12.49
CA LEU A 43 4.50 -5.35 -13.32
C LEU A 43 3.65 -6.62 -13.47
N THR A 44 3.83 -7.59 -12.57
CA THR A 44 3.05 -8.82 -12.57
C THR A 44 1.63 -8.51 -12.11
N PRO A 45 0.58 -8.97 -12.81
CA PRO A 45 -0.79 -8.76 -12.37
C PRO A 45 -1.06 -9.58 -11.10
N LEU A 46 -1.68 -8.94 -10.12
CA LEU A 46 -1.93 -9.46 -8.79
C LEU A 46 -3.39 -9.29 -8.39
N SER A 47 -3.83 -10.21 -7.54
CA SER A 47 -5.07 -10.19 -6.81
C SER A 47 -4.72 -10.15 -5.32
N ILE A 48 -5.20 -9.14 -4.59
CA ILE A 48 -4.86 -8.91 -3.19
C ILE A 48 -6.17 -8.80 -2.39
N ASP A 49 -6.42 -9.77 -1.51
CA ASP A 49 -7.52 -9.66 -0.55
C ASP A 49 -7.07 -8.86 0.67
N VAL A 50 -7.87 -7.88 1.04
CA VAL A 50 -7.61 -6.99 2.17
C VAL A 50 -8.84 -6.87 3.04
N VAL A 51 -8.61 -6.63 4.33
CA VAL A 51 -9.65 -6.29 5.30
C VAL A 51 -9.28 -5.01 6.01
N PHE A 52 -10.23 -4.08 6.10
CA PHE A 52 -10.05 -2.84 6.85
C PHE A 52 -9.88 -3.15 8.33
N LEU A 53 -8.84 -2.54 8.92
CA LEU A 53 -8.59 -2.64 10.34
C LEU A 53 -9.56 -1.70 11.08
N THR A 54 -10.65 -2.27 11.59
CA THR A 54 -11.53 -1.57 12.53
C THR A 54 -11.02 -1.74 13.96
N PRO A 55 -11.41 -0.88 14.91
CA PRO A 55 -11.08 -1.06 16.33
C PRO A 55 -11.53 -2.41 16.90
N GLN A 56 -12.52 -3.06 16.27
CA GLN A 56 -13.05 -4.36 16.70
C GLN A 56 -12.23 -5.54 16.20
N ASN A 57 -11.44 -5.35 15.13
CA ASN A 57 -10.69 -6.42 14.48
C ASN A 57 -9.16 -6.15 14.45
N SER A 58 -8.72 -5.08 15.11
CA SER A 58 -7.31 -4.78 15.31
C SER A 58 -6.80 -5.51 16.56
N LYS A 59 -5.70 -6.27 16.40
CA LYS A 59 -4.98 -6.80 17.56
C LYS A 59 -4.42 -5.63 18.36
N PRO A 60 -4.43 -5.67 19.70
CA PRO A 60 -3.82 -4.63 20.52
C PRO A 60 -2.35 -4.46 20.12
N LYS A 61 -2.00 -3.23 19.69
CA LYS A 61 -0.65 -2.88 19.25
C LYS A 61 0.31 -3.10 20.43
N PRO A 62 1.35 -3.95 20.32
CA PRO A 62 2.31 -4.11 21.39
C PRO A 62 3.00 -2.77 21.65
N LYS A 63 3.05 -2.36 22.92
CA LYS A 63 3.41 -1.02 23.42
C LYS A 63 4.82 -0.52 23.04
N ASN A 64 5.61 -1.31 22.30
CA ASN A 64 7.00 -1.07 21.95
C ASN A 64 7.34 -1.24 20.45
N LYS A 65 6.36 -1.37 19.54
CA LYS A 65 6.64 -1.37 18.10
C LYS A 65 6.45 0.03 17.49
N PRO A 66 7.38 0.53 16.65
CA PRO A 66 7.17 1.75 15.90
C PRO A 66 5.90 1.61 15.04
N ASP A 67 5.14 2.70 14.93
CA ASP A 67 3.80 2.75 14.36
C ASP A 67 3.72 2.23 12.90
N THR A 68 4.87 2.16 12.24
CA THR A 68 5.09 1.93 10.82
C THR A 68 5.26 0.47 10.41
N GLN A 69 5.31 -0.47 11.36
CA GLN A 69 5.54 -1.88 11.01
C GLN A 69 4.21 -2.56 10.66
N GLN A 70 3.87 -2.57 9.37
CA GLN A 70 2.80 -3.39 8.82
C GLN A 70 3.12 -4.85 9.20
N ASP A 71 2.36 -5.43 10.14
CA ASP A 71 2.75 -6.68 10.83
C ASP A 71 2.73 -7.91 9.89
N ASP A 72 2.13 -7.79 8.71
CA ASP A 72 2.10 -8.80 7.65
C ASP A 72 2.46 -8.15 6.29
N VAL A 73 3.76 -7.95 6.06
CA VAL A 73 4.27 -7.48 4.76
C VAL A 73 4.19 -8.64 3.77
N MET A 74 3.01 -8.89 3.21
CA MET A 74 2.86 -9.82 2.11
C MET A 74 3.65 -9.34 0.89
N LYS A 75 4.47 -10.23 0.36
CA LYS A 75 5.37 -9.96 -0.76
C LYS A 75 4.74 -10.46 -2.05
N CYS A 76 5.05 -9.78 -3.15
CA CYS A 76 4.69 -10.23 -4.48
C CYS A 76 5.24 -11.65 -4.70
N PRO A 77 4.42 -12.63 -5.09
CA PRO A 77 4.87 -14.01 -5.31
C PRO A 77 5.90 -14.13 -6.45
N ASN A 78 5.90 -13.18 -7.40
CA ASN A 78 6.83 -13.21 -8.54
C ASN A 78 8.20 -12.58 -8.23
N CYS A 79 8.28 -11.47 -7.49
CA CYS A 79 9.55 -10.76 -7.26
C CYS A 79 9.99 -10.66 -5.78
N GLY A 80 9.18 -11.13 -4.84
CA GLY A 80 9.49 -11.09 -3.41
C GLY A 80 9.52 -9.70 -2.78
N ARG A 81 9.13 -8.65 -3.51
CA ARG A 81 9.05 -7.28 -3.02
C ARG A 81 7.61 -6.89 -2.67
N VAL A 82 7.45 -5.88 -1.84
CA VAL A 82 6.12 -5.34 -1.49
C VAL A 82 5.46 -4.78 -2.76
N PRO A 83 4.32 -5.33 -3.20
CA PRO A 83 3.76 -4.96 -4.49
C PRO A 83 3.12 -3.57 -4.48
N ILE A 84 2.52 -3.19 -3.35
CA ILE A 84 1.82 -1.93 -3.15
C ILE A 84 1.81 -1.59 -1.65
N PHE A 85 1.85 -0.30 -1.31
CA PHE A 85 1.69 0.16 0.06
C PHE A 85 0.20 0.38 0.35
N LEU A 86 -0.30 -0.22 1.43
CA LEU A 86 -1.69 -0.14 1.86
C LEU A 86 -1.73 0.28 3.32
N GLU A 87 -2.47 1.35 3.61
CA GLU A 87 -2.64 1.88 4.96
C GLU A 87 -4.04 1.54 5.49
N GLY A 88 -4.17 1.32 6.80
CA GLY A 88 -5.47 1.03 7.43
C GLY A 88 -6.08 -0.33 7.07
N CYS A 89 -5.33 -1.19 6.37
CA CYS A 89 -5.79 -2.50 5.90
C CYS A 89 -4.81 -3.60 6.33
N ALA A 90 -5.34 -4.77 6.65
CA ALA A 90 -4.56 -6.01 6.73
C ALA A 90 -4.70 -6.79 5.42
N VAL A 91 -3.59 -7.28 4.90
CA VAL A 91 -3.57 -8.14 3.70
C VAL A 91 -3.83 -9.58 4.13
N GLN A 92 -4.86 -10.21 3.57
CA GLN A 92 -5.18 -11.61 3.83
C GLN A 92 -4.50 -12.58 2.86
N SER A 93 -4.34 -12.19 1.60
CA SER A 93 -3.66 -12.99 0.57
C SER A 93 -3.13 -12.12 -0.57
N ILE A 94 -2.13 -12.62 -1.28
CA ILE A 94 -1.65 -12.08 -2.56
C ILE A 94 -1.47 -13.24 -3.54
N ASP A 95 -2.27 -13.22 -4.60
CA ASP A 95 -2.22 -14.21 -5.68
C ASP A 95 -1.72 -13.57 -6.97
N GLN A 96 -0.89 -14.31 -7.71
CA GLN A 96 -0.50 -13.92 -9.06
C GLN A 96 -1.62 -14.27 -10.03
N LEU A 97 -2.14 -13.26 -10.73
CA LEU A 97 -3.08 -13.49 -11.80
C LEU A 97 -2.35 -14.04 -13.03
N PRO A 98 -3.02 -14.88 -13.84
CA PRO A 98 -2.43 -15.36 -15.07
C PRO A 98 -2.16 -14.17 -16.00
N SER A 99 -0.95 -14.13 -16.58
CA SER A 99 -0.55 -13.10 -17.55
C SER A 99 -1.37 -13.15 -18.85
N SER A 100 -2.16 -14.23 -19.04
CA SER A 100 -3.03 -14.45 -20.18
C SER A 100 -4.38 -14.96 -19.69
N PRO A 101 -5.51 -14.41 -20.15
CA PRO A 101 -6.84 -14.91 -19.84
C PRO A 101 -7.17 -16.29 -20.47
N TRP A 102 -6.21 -16.91 -21.18
CA TRP A 102 -6.37 -18.15 -21.95
C TRP A 102 -5.51 -19.32 -21.44
N LYS A 103 -5.15 -19.34 -20.15
CA LYS A 103 -4.42 -20.47 -19.56
C LYS A 103 -5.27 -21.20 -18.52
#